data_AF-A0A844EP68-F1
#
_entry.id   AF-A0A844EP68-F1
#
_cell.length_a   1.000
_cell.length_b   1.000
_cell.length_c   1.000
_cell.angle_alpha   90.00
_cell.angle_beta   90.00
_cell.angle_gamma   90.00
#
_symmetry.space_group_name_H-M   'P 1'
#
loop_
_entity.id
_entity.type
_entity.pdbx_description
1 polymer ?
#
loop_
_entity_poly.entity_id
_entity_poly.type
_entity_poly.pdbx_seq_one_letter_code
_entity_poly.pdbx_strand_id
1 'polypeptide(L)'
;PLVAIVMTIATKGVPIAQSVADFLNVPFVIVRHDTEITEGSTVNVNYVSGSSTRIEKMSLSKRSLKPDSNVLIVDDYMRGGGTVGGMISMVDEFDANL
;
A
#
# COMPACT_ATOMS: atom_id res chain seq x y z
N PRO A 1 19.57 -2.36 -1.18
CA PRO A 1 19.09 -1.66 0.05
C PRO A 1 18.14 -2.61 0.78
N LEU A 2 18.08 -2.57 2.12
CA LEU A 2 17.19 -3.46 2.88
C LEU A 2 15.71 -3.21 2.54
N VAL A 3 15.37 -1.98 2.16
CA VAL A 3 14.07 -1.56 1.61
C VAL A 3 14.21 -1.28 0.11
N ALA A 4 13.31 -1.79 -0.71
CA ALA A 4 13.30 -1.59 -2.16
C ALA A 4 12.24 -0.58 -2.62
N ILE A 5 11.15 -0.43 -1.86
CA ILE A 5 10.02 0.44 -2.21
C ILE A 5 9.24 0.83 -0.95
N VAL A 6 8.69 2.05 -0.93
CA VAL A 6 7.76 2.49 0.12
C VAL A 6 6.32 2.32 -0.35
N MET A 7 5.43 1.79 0.48
CA MET A 7 4.01 1.67 0.19
C MET A 7 3.20 2.50 1.18
N THR A 8 2.17 3.18 0.68
CA THR A 8 1.16 3.85 1.50
C THR A 8 -0.21 3.73 0.85
N ILE A 9 -1.27 4.10 1.57
CA ILE A 9 -2.62 4.23 1.03
C ILE A 9 -2.98 5.71 0.88
N ALA A 10 -3.70 6.05 -0.19
CA ALA A 10 -4.22 7.40 -0.36
C ALA A 10 -5.14 7.78 0.81
N THR A 11 -5.13 9.00 1.35
CA THR A 11 -4.50 10.20 0.79
C THR A 11 -3.51 10.87 1.72
N LYS A 12 -3.74 10.83 3.04
CA LYS A 12 -2.99 11.63 4.02
C LYS A 12 -1.58 11.12 4.29
N GLY A 13 -1.35 9.80 4.19
CA GLY A 13 -0.02 9.19 4.28
C GLY A 13 0.90 9.51 3.11
N VAL A 14 0.36 9.95 1.96
CA VAL A 14 1.14 10.15 0.71
C VAL A 14 2.33 11.10 0.86
N PRO A 15 2.20 12.32 1.43
CA PRO A 15 3.34 13.22 1.59
C PRO A 15 4.43 12.66 2.53
N ILE A 16 4.02 11.89 3.54
CA ILE A 16 4.95 11.25 4.49
C ILE A 16 5.72 10.14 3.78
N ALA A 17 5.00 9.25 3.07
CA ALA A 17 5.61 8.17 2.31
C ALA A 17 6.57 8.68 1.23
N GLN A 18 6.19 9.74 0.51
CA GLN A 18 7.07 10.39 -0.46
C GLN A 18 8.34 10.91 0.21
N SER A 19 8.22 11.62 1.34
CA SER A 19 9.39 12.14 2.07
C SER A 19 10.33 11.03 2.55
N VAL A 20 9.79 9.91 3.01
CA VAL A 20 10.56 8.72 3.43
C VAL A 20 11.25 8.08 2.22
N ALA A 21 10.54 7.91 1.11
CA ALA A 21 11.06 7.34 -0.12
C ALA A 21 12.19 8.19 -0.72
N ASP A 22 12.03 9.51 -0.72
CA ASP A 22 13.04 10.48 -1.15
C ASP A 22 14.30 10.38 -0.29
N PHE A 23 14.15 10.29 1.04
CA PHE A 23 15.27 10.13 1.97
C PHE A 23 16.01 8.80 1.78
N LEU A 24 15.27 7.71 1.53
CA LEU A 24 15.83 6.37 1.29
C LEU A 24 16.35 6.18 -0.14
N ASN A 25 16.07 7.13 -1.05
CA ASN A 25 16.36 7.04 -2.47
C ASN A 25 15.79 5.76 -3.12
N VAL A 26 14.51 5.49 -2.84
CA VAL A 26 13.74 4.37 -3.40
C VAL A 26 12.40 4.88 -3.93
N PRO A 27 11.74 4.19 -4.88
CA PRO A 27 10.40 4.56 -5.32
C PRO A 27 9.36 4.41 -4.19
N PHE A 28 8.19 5.01 -4.38
CA PHE A 28 7.00 4.69 -3.59
C PHE A 28 5.78 4.41 -4.46
N VAL A 29 4.83 3.67 -3.90
CA VAL A 29 3.54 3.34 -4.51
C VAL A 29 2.38 3.73 -3.61
N ILE A 30 1.28 4.10 -4.25
CA ILE A 30 0.06 4.53 -3.58
C ILE A 30 -1.03 3.50 -3.85
N VAL A 31 -1.42 2.79 -2.81
CA VAL A 31 -2.62 1.96 -2.79
C VAL A 31 -3.85 2.87 -2.81
N ARG A 32 -4.87 2.49 -3.58
CA ARG A 32 -6.11 3.27 -3.74
C ARG A 32 -7.29 2.57 -3.08
N HIS A 33 -8.24 3.32 -2.54
CA HIS A 33 -9.51 2.78 -2.01
C HIS A 33 -10.44 2.28 -3.12
N ASP A 34 -10.31 2.79 -4.35
CA ASP A 34 -11.10 2.42 -5.52
C ASP A 34 -10.21 2.17 -6.74
N THR A 35 -10.70 1.39 -7.71
CA THR A 35 -10.03 1.15 -9.00
C THR A 35 -10.45 2.22 -10.02
N GLU A 36 -9.51 3.03 -10.51
CA GLU A 36 -9.73 3.81 -11.74
C GLU A 36 -9.60 2.90 -12.97
N ILE A 37 -10.55 3.01 -13.90
CA ILE A 37 -10.71 2.16 -15.10
C ILE A 37 -9.44 2.16 -15.99
N THR A 38 -8.56 3.15 -15.82
CA THR A 38 -7.37 3.40 -16.65
C THR A 38 -6.09 2.67 -16.20
N GLU A 39 -6.11 1.88 -15.12
CA GLU A 39 -4.89 1.25 -14.57
C GLU A 39 -4.55 -0.15 -15.11
N GLY A 40 -5.41 -0.74 -15.95
CA GLY A 40 -5.22 -2.08 -16.48
C GLY A 40 -5.46 -3.17 -15.42
N SER A 41 -4.63 -4.21 -15.38
CA SER A 41 -4.79 -5.31 -14.41
C SER A 41 -4.41 -4.86 -13.00
N THR A 42 -5.32 -5.08 -12.04
CA THR A 42 -5.16 -4.70 -10.64
C THR A 42 -5.24 -5.90 -9.71
N VAL A 43 -4.51 -5.82 -8.59
CA VAL A 43 -4.71 -6.65 -7.40
C VAL A 43 -5.66 -5.91 -6.48
N ASN A 44 -6.56 -6.65 -5.84
CA ASN A 44 -7.59 -6.08 -4.97
C ASN A 44 -7.64 -6.87 -3.67
N VAL A 45 -7.64 -6.16 -2.55
CA VAL A 45 -7.73 -6.74 -1.21
C VAL A 45 -8.94 -6.14 -0.49
N ASN A 46 -9.69 -6.99 0.20
CA ASN A 46 -10.73 -6.55 1.11
C ASN A 46 -10.21 -6.56 2.55
N TYR A 47 -10.53 -5.54 3.32
CA TYR A 47 -10.10 -5.42 4.72
C TYR A 47 -11.20 -4.77 5.57
N VAL A 48 -11.14 -4.95 6.89
CA VAL A 48 -12.01 -4.23 7.82
C VAL A 48 -11.24 -3.04 8.35
N SER A 49 -11.71 -1.83 8.05
CA SER A 49 -11.05 -0.61 8.53
C SER A 49 -11.26 -0.42 10.04
N GLY A 50 -10.28 0.16 10.74
CA GLY A 50 -10.46 0.49 12.17
C GLY A 50 -11.31 1.75 12.42
N SER A 51 -11.68 2.49 11.36
CA SER A 51 -12.56 3.66 11.42
C SER A 51 -14.02 3.34 11.08
N SER A 52 -14.31 2.14 10.56
CA SER A 52 -15.62 1.73 10.06
C SER A 52 -15.83 0.23 10.28
N THR A 53 -17.03 -0.20 10.69
CA THR A 53 -17.35 -1.65 10.77
C THR A 53 -17.61 -2.29 9.40
N ARG A 54 -17.41 -1.53 8.31
CA ARG A 54 -17.64 -1.99 6.94
C ARG A 54 -16.38 -2.63 6.37
N ILE A 55 -16.59 -3.59 5.48
CA ILE A 55 -15.53 -4.10 4.61
C ILE A 55 -15.21 -3.01 3.60
N GLU A 56 -13.95 -2.60 3.58
CA GLU A 56 -13.39 -1.69 2.59
C GLU A 56 -12.54 -2.50 1.60
N LYS A 57 -12.32 -1.89 0.43
CA LYS A 57 -11.50 -2.45 -0.63
C LYS A 57 -10.29 -1.55 -0.82
N MET A 58 -9.17 -2.16 -1.19
CA MET A 58 -8.01 -1.44 -1.66
C MET A 58 -7.44 -2.10 -2.92
N SER A 59 -6.79 -1.32 -3.78
CA SER A 59 -6.30 -1.78 -5.07
C SER A 59 -4.95 -1.18 -5.44
N LEU A 60 -4.17 -1.97 -6.19
CA LEU A 60 -2.88 -1.58 -6.74
C LEU A 60 -2.70 -2.21 -8.13
N SER A 61 -2.24 -1.44 -9.11
CA SER A 61 -1.93 -1.97 -10.45
C SER A 61 -0.78 -2.98 -10.39
N LYS A 62 -0.91 -4.12 -11.08
CA LYS A 62 0.08 -5.22 -11.09
C LYS A 62 1.48 -4.80 -11.55
N ARG A 63 1.61 -3.68 -12.27
CA ARG A 63 2.91 -3.12 -12.70
C ARG A 63 3.62 -2.29 -11.63
N SER A 64 2.95 -1.97 -10.53
CA SER A 64 3.45 -1.00 -9.53
C SER A 64 4.40 -1.63 -8.53
N LEU A 65 4.25 -2.93 -8.25
CA LEU A 65 5.07 -3.68 -7.31
C LEU A 65 5.54 -4.97 -7.97
N LYS A 66 6.81 -5.31 -7.77
CA LYS A 66 7.40 -6.55 -8.27
C LYS A 66 7.42 -7.60 -7.15
N PRO A 67 7.28 -8.89 -7.48
CA PRO A 67 7.59 -9.97 -6.54
C PRO A 67 8.97 -9.82 -5.91
N ASP A 68 9.12 -10.39 -4.71
CA ASP A 68 10.33 -10.37 -3.87
C ASP A 68 10.82 -8.98 -3.44
N SER A 69 10.07 -7.91 -3.73
CA SER A 69 10.43 -6.56 -3.29
C SER A 69 10.32 -6.45 -1.78
N ASN A 70 11.31 -5.86 -1.11
CA ASN A 70 11.20 -5.50 0.30
C ASN A 70 10.45 -4.17 0.45
N VAL A 71 9.28 -4.20 1.05
CA VAL A 71 8.32 -3.10 1.10
C VAL A 71 8.33 -2.46 2.49
N LEU A 72 8.55 -1.16 2.56
CA LEU A 72 8.31 -0.39 3.77
C LEU A 72 6.91 0.24 3.72
N ILE A 73 6.00 -0.19 4.60
CA ILE A 73 4.68 0.44 4.75
C ILE A 73 4.78 1.71 5.58
N VAL A 74 4.16 2.79 5.11
CA VAL A 74 4.06 4.09 5.80
C VAL A 74 2.59 4.52 5.83
N ASP A 75 2.14 4.95 7.01
CA ASP A 75 0.78 5.45 7.25
C ASP A 75 0.81 6.71 8.12
N ASP A 76 -0.17 7.59 8.00
CA ASP A 76 -0.24 8.83 8.79
C ASP A 76 -0.83 8.61 10.18
N TYR A 77 -1.80 7.68 10.30
CA TYR A 77 -2.45 7.39 11.57
C TYR A 77 -3.03 5.98 11.66
N MET A 78 -2.56 5.21 12.64
CA MET A 78 -3.04 3.85 12.86
C MET A 78 -4.16 3.79 13.91
N ARG A 79 -5.32 3.26 13.50
CA ARG A 79 -6.44 2.93 14.40
C ARG A 79 -6.90 1.50 14.16
N GLY A 80 -6.86 0.66 15.20
CA GLY A 80 -7.35 -0.73 15.13
C GLY A 80 -6.59 -1.66 14.17
N GLY A 81 -5.55 -1.18 13.46
CA GLY A 81 -4.66 -1.98 12.61
C GLY A 81 -5.25 -2.44 11.29
N GLY A 82 -6.55 -2.26 11.05
CA GLY A 82 -7.25 -2.78 9.87
C GLY A 82 -6.65 -2.36 8.52
N THR A 83 -6.35 -1.07 8.36
CA THR A 83 -5.76 -0.52 7.13
C THR A 83 -4.37 -1.10 6.87
N VAL A 84 -3.51 -1.16 7.89
CA VAL A 84 -2.18 -1.76 7.77
C VAL A 84 -2.26 -3.25 7.48
N GLY A 85 -3.18 -3.98 8.13
CA GLY A 85 -3.45 -5.39 7.83
C GLY A 85 -3.84 -5.61 6.37
N GLY A 86 -4.70 -4.74 5.82
CA GLY A 86 -5.03 -4.78 4.40
C GLY A 86 -3.83 -4.49 3.48
N MET A 87 -2.95 -3.55 3.84
CA MET A 87 -1.71 -3.28 3.09
C MET A 87 -0.71 -4.45 3.18
N ILE A 88 -0.63 -5.14 4.32
CA ILE A 88 0.18 -6.37 4.44
C ILE A 88 -0.35 -7.45 3.50
N SER A 89 -1.67 -7.69 3.52
CA SER A 89 -2.28 -8.63 2.57
C SER A 89 -2.06 -8.20 1.10
N MET A 90 -2.01 -6.90 0.81
CA MET A 90 -1.64 -6.41 -0.52
C MET A 90 -0.19 -6.78 -0.87
N VAL A 91 0.75 -6.67 0.06
CA VAL A 91 2.15 -7.08 -0.15
C VAL A 91 2.22 -8.60 -0.43
N ASP A 92 1.47 -9.41 0.33
CA ASP A 92 1.41 -10.86 0.16
C ASP A 92 0.87 -11.25 -1.23
N GLU A 93 -0.18 -10.58 -1.73
CA GLU A 93 -0.76 -10.83 -3.07
C GLU A 93 0.21 -10.54 -4.23
N PHE A 94 1.30 -9.82 -3.97
CA PHE A 94 2.36 -9.57 -4.93
C PHE A 94 3.57 -10.49 -4.75
N ASP A 95 3.51 -11.45 -3.84
CA ASP A 95 4.65 -12.29 -3.43
C ASP A 95 5.87 -11.43 -3.02
N ALA A 96 5.62 -10.33 -2.30
CA ALA A 96 6.63 -9.39 -1.84
C ALA A 96 6.89 -9.55 -0.33
N ASN A 97 7.95 -8.92 0.17
CA ASN A 97 8.38 -9.01 1.57
C ASN A 97 8.07 -7.69 2.29
N LEU A 98 7.74 -7.78 3.58
CA LEU A 98 7.59 -6.63 4.47
C LEU A 98 8.87 -6.41 5.30
#